data_AF-A0A960B7X3-F1
#
_entry.id   AF-A0A960B7X3-F1
#
_cell.length_a   1.000
_cell.length_b   1.000
_cell.length_c   1.000
_cell.angle_alpha   90.00
_cell.angle_beta   90.00
_cell.angle_gamma   90.00
#
_symmetry.space_group_name_H-M   'P 1'
#
loop_
_entity.id
_entity.type
_entity.pdbx_description
1 polymer ?
#
loop_
_entity_poly.entity_id
_entity_poly.type
_entity_poly.pdbx_seq_one_letter_code
_entity_poly.pdbx_strand_id
1 'polypeptide(L)'
;MEKIARRDRWAWRVAFALLAAVVMIALGPVGSAQATAAHITDPYGRSVRVPSRVITKLVAKHNLQLAALATWLPRSKLAEANGTRKEYRIRLVRVRCARLPILGRVCWRTGAGVTLLSVVDYRTNRQDLQQGLITAYCLGVDRCPDWVNRPRVRSSGGGAGGGGGGGW
;
A
#
# COMPACT_ATOMS: atom_id res chain seq x y z
N MET A 1 -62.46 -35.37 7.03
CA MET A 1 -61.81 -34.25 7.74
C MET A 1 -60.59 -33.78 6.95
N GLU A 2 -60.76 -33.09 5.82
CA GLU A 2 -59.62 -32.81 4.91
C GLU A 2 -59.80 -31.55 4.04
N LYS A 3 -60.31 -30.45 4.61
CA LYS A 3 -60.47 -29.18 3.86
C LYS A 3 -59.91 -27.93 4.52
N ILE A 4 -59.30 -28.03 5.71
CA ILE A 4 -58.86 -26.85 6.48
C ILE A 4 -57.37 -26.50 6.23
N ALA A 5 -56.54 -27.42 5.72
CA ALA A 5 -55.08 -27.23 5.67
C ALA A 5 -54.52 -26.41 4.47
N ARG A 6 -55.35 -25.89 3.56
CA ARG A 6 -54.86 -25.19 2.34
C ARG A 6 -54.95 -23.66 2.40
N ARG A 7 -55.53 -23.08 3.45
CA ARG A 7 -55.81 -21.63 3.48
C ARG A 7 -54.71 -20.77 4.13
N ASP A 8 -53.71 -21.39 4.79
CA ASP A 8 -52.67 -20.65 5.53
C ASP A 8 -51.39 -20.37 4.74
N ARG A 9 -51.13 -21.03 3.62
CA ARG A 9 -49.84 -20.86 2.89
C ARG A 9 -49.70 -19.54 2.14
N TRP A 10 -50.79 -18.79 1.97
CA TRP A 10 -50.77 -17.51 1.24
C TRP A 10 -50.43 -16.33 2.15
N ALA A 11 -50.95 -16.30 3.37
CA ALA A 11 -50.71 -15.24 4.34
C ALA A 11 -49.22 -15.14 4.74
N TRP A 12 -48.54 -16.28 4.91
CA TRP A 12 -47.11 -16.33 5.24
C TRP A 12 -46.19 -15.83 4.12
N ARG A 13 -46.59 -16.00 2.85
CA ARG A 13 -45.79 -15.54 1.70
C ARG A 13 -45.85 -14.02 1.53
N VAL A 14 -46.99 -13.40 1.80
CA VAL A 14 -47.14 -11.94 1.72
C VAL A 14 -46.45 -11.24 2.91
N ALA A 15 -46.52 -11.82 4.10
CA ALA A 15 -45.81 -11.30 5.28
C ALA A 15 -44.28 -11.31 5.11
N PHE A 16 -43.71 -12.37 4.50
CA PHE A 16 -42.26 -12.43 4.22
C PHE A 16 -41.80 -11.41 3.16
N ALA A 17 -42.62 -11.15 2.15
CA ALA A 17 -42.29 -10.19 1.09
C ALA A 17 -42.26 -8.74 1.60
N LEU A 18 -43.16 -8.38 2.52
CA LEU A 18 -43.19 -7.04 3.12
C LEU A 18 -42.03 -6.82 4.10
N LEU A 19 -41.58 -7.84 4.82
CA LEU A 19 -40.43 -7.72 5.73
C LEU A 19 -39.10 -7.50 4.97
N ALA A 20 -38.94 -8.12 3.80
CA ALA A 20 -37.75 -7.93 2.96
C ALA A 20 -37.66 -6.51 2.36
N ALA A 21 -38.80 -5.88 2.04
CA ALA A 21 -38.82 -4.52 1.52
C ALA A 21 -38.47 -3.46 2.59
N VAL A 22 -38.85 -3.67 3.85
CA VAL A 22 -38.53 -2.74 4.96
C VAL A 22 -37.05 -2.80 5.36
N VAL A 23 -36.41 -3.98 5.27
CA VAL A 23 -34.96 -4.12 5.54
C VAL A 23 -34.10 -3.42 4.47
N MET A 24 -34.58 -3.33 3.22
CA MET A 24 -33.83 -2.69 2.13
C MET A 24 -33.91 -1.15 2.13
N ILE A 25 -34.86 -0.54 2.86
CA ILE A 25 -34.99 0.92 2.94
C ILE A 25 -34.20 1.50 4.14
N ALA A 26 -33.90 0.68 5.15
CA ALA A 26 -33.13 1.12 6.33
C ALA A 26 -31.60 1.13 6.14
N LEU A 27 -31.11 0.54 5.04
CA LEU A 27 -29.69 0.61 4.66
C LEU A 27 -29.52 1.77 3.69
N GLY A 28 -29.53 2.99 4.23
CA GLY A 28 -29.14 4.19 3.49
C GLY A 28 -27.79 3.98 2.77
N PRO A 29 -27.50 4.74 1.70
CA PRO A 29 -26.27 4.60 0.94
C PRO A 29 -25.10 4.64 1.91
N VAL A 30 -24.38 3.52 2.02
CA VAL A 30 -23.19 3.40 2.85
C VAL A 30 -22.29 4.55 2.43
N GLY A 31 -22.18 5.55 3.31
CA GLY A 31 -21.45 6.77 3.04
C GLY A 31 -20.11 6.37 2.46
N SER A 32 -19.82 6.84 1.25
CA SER A 32 -18.53 6.64 0.62
C SER A 32 -17.51 7.26 1.55
N ALA A 33 -16.90 6.45 2.42
CA ALA A 33 -15.83 6.85 3.28
C ALA A 33 -14.82 7.53 2.37
N GLN A 34 -14.71 8.86 2.48
CA GLN A 34 -13.78 9.63 1.69
C GLN A 34 -12.40 9.07 2.05
N ALA A 35 -11.87 8.21 1.18
CA ALA A 35 -10.57 7.61 1.37
C ALA A 35 -9.58 8.76 1.39
N THR A 36 -9.15 9.11 2.60
CA THR A 36 -8.21 10.19 2.85
C THR A 36 -6.96 9.91 2.02
N ALA A 37 -6.54 10.91 1.25
CA ALA A 37 -5.34 10.77 0.44
C ALA A 37 -4.16 10.59 1.39
N ALA A 38 -3.36 9.53 1.18
CA ALA A 38 -2.16 9.34 1.96
C ALA A 38 -1.03 10.24 1.43
N HIS A 39 0.00 10.46 2.22
CA HIS A 39 1.17 11.22 1.82
C HIS A 39 2.45 10.40 2.03
N ILE A 40 3.40 10.52 1.11
CA ILE A 40 4.73 9.89 1.21
C ILE A 40 5.79 10.93 0.88
N THR A 41 6.93 10.86 1.56
CA THR A 41 8.08 11.71 1.26
C THR A 41 8.90 11.15 0.09
N ASP A 42 9.30 12.01 -0.84
CA ASP A 42 10.24 11.65 -1.91
C ASP A 42 11.72 11.70 -1.43
N PRO A 43 12.71 11.34 -2.25
CA PRO A 43 14.12 11.44 -1.89
C PRO A 43 14.62 12.85 -1.53
N TYR A 44 13.87 13.89 -1.92
CA TYR A 44 14.22 15.29 -1.73
C TYR A 44 13.41 15.96 -0.61
N GLY A 45 12.70 15.17 0.21
CA GLY A 45 11.93 15.69 1.33
C GLY A 45 10.55 16.26 0.96
N ARG A 46 10.11 16.18 -0.30
CA ARG A 46 8.81 16.72 -0.73
C ARG A 46 7.69 15.75 -0.39
N SER A 47 6.57 16.29 0.10
CA SER A 47 5.35 15.50 0.36
C SER A 47 4.61 15.20 -0.94
N VAL A 48 4.50 13.93 -1.29
CA VAL A 48 3.81 13.43 -2.46
C VAL A 48 2.46 12.86 -2.03
N ARG A 49 1.38 13.44 -2.55
CA ARG A 49 0.02 12.91 -2.35
C ARG A 49 -0.12 11.56 -3.04
N VAL A 50 -0.79 10.61 -2.40
CA VAL A 50 -1.11 9.29 -2.96
C VAL A 50 -2.62 9.14 -3.00
N PRO A 51 -3.26 9.28 -4.18
CA PRO A 51 -4.69 9.08 -4.33
C PRO A 51 -5.11 7.66 -3.95
N SER A 52 -6.30 7.49 -3.37
CA SER A 52 -6.86 6.19 -3.00
C SER A 52 -6.88 5.18 -4.15
N ARG A 53 -7.27 5.62 -5.36
CA ARG A 53 -7.23 4.79 -6.58
C ARG A 53 -5.83 4.24 -6.90
N VAL A 54 -4.79 5.00 -6.57
CA VAL A 54 -3.40 4.57 -6.77
C VAL A 54 -3.06 3.51 -5.72
N ILE A 55 -3.43 3.72 -4.45
CA ILE A 55 -3.26 2.71 -3.38
C ILE A 55 -3.91 1.38 -3.79
N THR A 56 -5.16 1.40 -4.24
CA THR A 56 -5.86 0.19 -4.71
C THR A 56 -5.11 -0.47 -5.85
N LYS A 57 -4.60 0.29 -6.82
CA LYS A 57 -3.81 -0.25 -7.95
C LYS A 57 -2.48 -0.86 -7.48
N LEU A 58 -1.78 -0.21 -6.56
CA LEU A 58 -0.50 -0.72 -6.01
C LEU A 58 -0.69 -2.09 -5.37
N VAL A 59 -1.74 -2.25 -4.55
CA VAL A 59 -2.03 -3.51 -3.86
C VAL A 59 -2.55 -4.56 -4.84
N ALA A 60 -3.60 -4.23 -5.59
CA ALA A 60 -4.31 -5.20 -6.42
C ALA A 60 -3.49 -5.68 -7.64
N LYS A 61 -2.76 -4.76 -8.30
CA LYS A 61 -1.99 -5.10 -9.52
C LYS A 61 -0.53 -5.41 -9.23
N HIS A 62 0.11 -4.64 -8.36
CA HIS A 62 1.57 -4.72 -8.19
C HIS A 62 2.01 -5.43 -6.92
N ASN A 63 1.08 -5.89 -6.07
CA ASN A 63 1.39 -6.47 -4.76
C ASN A 63 2.33 -5.58 -3.94
N LEU A 64 2.12 -4.26 -3.96
CA LEU A 64 2.97 -3.30 -3.26
C LEU A 64 2.16 -2.55 -2.21
N GLN A 65 2.54 -2.71 -0.95
CA GLN A 65 1.90 -2.02 0.16
C GLN A 65 2.39 -0.57 0.26
N LEU A 66 1.48 0.33 0.62
CA LEU A 66 1.79 1.74 0.78
C LEU A 66 2.89 1.99 1.83
N ALA A 67 2.86 1.26 2.95
CA ALA A 67 3.88 1.37 4.01
C ALA A 67 5.28 0.98 3.51
N ALA A 68 5.36 -0.06 2.66
CA ALA A 68 6.62 -0.46 2.05
C ALA A 68 7.12 0.62 1.07
N LEU A 69 6.23 1.16 0.24
CA LEU A 69 6.57 2.26 -0.65
C LEU A 69 7.03 3.51 0.12
N ALA A 70 6.36 3.85 1.23
CA ALA A 70 6.77 4.95 2.11
C ALA A 70 8.16 4.75 2.70
N THR A 71 8.60 3.51 2.79
CA THR A 71 9.95 3.15 3.25
C THR A 71 10.98 3.18 2.11
N TRP A 72 10.60 2.84 0.89
CA TRP A 72 11.52 2.73 -0.25
C TRP A 72 11.66 3.99 -1.07
N LEU A 73 10.58 4.76 -1.25
CA LEU A 73 10.59 5.97 -2.07
C LEU A 73 11.61 7.01 -1.57
N PRO A 74 11.71 7.35 -0.27
CA PRO A 74 12.73 8.29 0.20
C PRO A 74 14.17 7.84 -0.05
N ARG A 75 14.40 6.53 -0.26
CA ARG A 75 15.74 5.94 -0.47
C ARG A 75 16.07 5.71 -1.94
N SER A 76 15.13 6.04 -2.82
CA SER A 76 15.31 5.87 -4.25
C SER A 76 16.12 7.00 -4.86
N LYS A 77 16.63 6.78 -6.06
CA LYS A 77 17.36 7.80 -6.84
C LYS A 77 16.52 8.22 -8.02
N LEU A 78 16.62 9.49 -8.39
CA LEU A 78 16.03 9.98 -9.64
C LEU A 78 16.70 9.25 -10.81
N ALA A 79 15.89 8.56 -11.60
CA ALA A 79 16.33 7.80 -12.76
C ALA A 79 16.03 8.56 -14.07
N GLU A 80 14.87 9.21 -14.14
CA GLU A 80 14.45 9.99 -15.30
C GLU A 80 13.61 11.19 -14.85
N ALA A 81 13.73 12.29 -15.59
CA ALA A 81 12.96 13.50 -15.38
C ALA A 81 12.44 14.01 -16.72
N ASN A 82 11.11 14.07 -16.89
CA ASN A 82 10.45 14.64 -18.05
C ASN A 82 9.46 15.71 -17.59
N GLY A 83 9.90 16.97 -17.66
CA GLY A 83 9.14 18.11 -17.13
C GLY A 83 8.76 17.91 -15.67
N THR A 84 7.45 17.88 -15.39
CA THR A 84 6.89 17.66 -14.06
C THR A 84 6.89 16.19 -13.64
N ARG A 85 7.03 15.25 -14.57
CA ARG A 85 7.09 13.81 -14.27
C ARG A 85 8.51 13.41 -13.90
N LYS A 86 8.65 12.70 -12.77
CA LYS A 86 9.92 12.14 -12.30
C LYS A 86 9.76 10.64 -12.06
N GLU A 87 10.75 9.88 -12.49
CA GLU A 87 10.84 8.46 -12.22
C GLU A 87 11.98 8.21 -11.24
N TYR A 88 11.66 7.49 -10.18
CA TYR A 88 12.61 7.10 -9.16
C TYR A 88 12.82 5.60 -9.18
N ARG A 89 14.07 5.16 -9.03
CA ARG A 89 14.43 3.75 -9.00
C ARG A 89 15.25 3.40 -7.76
N ILE A 90 15.01 2.20 -7.24
CA ILE A 90 15.83 1.60 -6.19
C ILE A 90 15.98 0.11 -6.44
N ARG A 91 17.21 -0.39 -6.35
CA ARG A 91 17.49 -1.83 -6.37
C ARG A 91 17.30 -2.39 -4.96
N LEU A 92 16.33 -3.30 -4.81
CA LEU A 92 16.08 -4.03 -3.57
C LEU A 92 16.67 -5.43 -3.68
N VAL A 93 17.36 -5.85 -2.62
CA VAL A 93 17.94 -7.20 -2.53
C VAL A 93 17.33 -7.94 -1.35
N ARG A 94 16.97 -9.20 -1.55
CA ARG A 94 16.43 -10.04 -0.48
C ARG A 94 17.59 -10.51 0.39
N VAL A 95 17.51 -10.13 1.66
CA VAL A 95 18.44 -10.55 2.70
C VAL A 95 17.74 -11.57 3.60
N ARG A 96 18.44 -12.64 3.96
CA ARG A 96 18.06 -13.56 5.05
C ARG A 96 18.96 -13.28 6.24
N CYS A 97 18.42 -13.42 7.45
CA CYS A 97 19.22 -13.32 8.66
C CYS A 97 18.88 -14.47 9.57
N ALA A 98 19.89 -15.06 10.20
CA ALA A 98 19.74 -16.02 11.28
C ALA A 98 20.35 -15.44 12.56
N ARG A 99 19.83 -15.88 13.70
CA ARG A 99 20.45 -15.61 15.00
C ARG A 99 21.33 -16.81 15.33
N LEU A 100 22.64 -16.58 15.32
CA LEU A 100 23.62 -17.57 15.74
C LEU A 100 23.92 -17.37 17.23
N PRO A 101 24.09 -18.45 18.02
CA PRO A 101 24.26 -18.35 19.47
C PRO A 101 25.43 -17.46 19.90
N ILE A 102 26.54 -17.49 19.15
CA ILE A 102 27.79 -16.81 19.49
C ILE A 102 28.00 -15.53 18.67
N LEU A 103 27.58 -15.53 17.40
CA LEU A 103 27.83 -14.43 16.44
C LEU A 103 26.68 -13.42 16.35
N GLY A 104 25.61 -13.61 17.12
CA GLY A 104 24.43 -12.76 17.07
C GLY A 104 23.67 -12.85 15.74
N ARG A 105 23.10 -11.73 15.26
CA ARG A 105 22.31 -11.70 14.02
C ARG A 105 23.24 -11.60 12.81
N VAL A 106 23.41 -12.72 12.09
CA VAL A 106 24.16 -12.76 10.83
C VAL A 106 23.19 -12.69 9.66
N CYS A 107 23.47 -11.83 8.69
CA CYS A 107 22.64 -11.58 7.52
C CYS A 107 23.41 -11.82 6.22
N TRP A 108 22.79 -12.49 5.25
CA TRP A 108 23.38 -12.73 3.94
C TRP A 108 22.37 -12.44 2.82
N ARG A 109 22.90 -12.05 1.65
CA ARG A 109 22.11 -11.85 0.45
C ARG A 109 21.69 -13.23 -0.09
N THR A 110 20.45 -13.32 -0.54
CA THR A 110 19.91 -14.57 -1.11
C THR A 110 20.11 -14.71 -2.62
N GLY A 111 20.77 -13.75 -3.27
CA GLY A 111 20.85 -13.65 -4.73
C GLY A 111 19.60 -13.05 -5.39
N ALA A 112 18.42 -13.14 -4.76
CA ALA A 112 17.21 -12.51 -5.28
C ALA A 112 17.25 -10.97 -5.13
N GLY A 113 16.88 -10.26 -6.20
CA GLY A 113 16.75 -8.80 -6.18
C GLY A 113 15.82 -8.30 -7.27
N VAL A 114 15.21 -7.15 -7.02
CA VAL A 114 14.27 -6.51 -7.94
C VAL A 114 14.50 -5.00 -7.94
N THR A 115 14.18 -4.34 -9.04
CA THR A 115 14.25 -2.87 -9.11
C THR A 115 12.84 -2.33 -8.94
N LEU A 116 12.61 -1.56 -7.87
CA LEU A 116 11.35 -0.84 -7.68
C LEU A 116 11.43 0.48 -8.44
N LEU A 117 10.44 0.75 -9.27
CA LEU A 117 10.25 2.00 -10.00
C LEU A 117 9.02 2.71 -9.44
N SER A 118 9.15 4.01 -9.16
CA SER A 118 8.08 4.88 -8.71
C SER A 118 7.96 6.09 -9.63
N VAL A 119 6.77 6.37 -10.13
CA VAL A 119 6.49 7.52 -11.01
C VAL A 119 5.69 8.55 -10.22
N VAL A 120 6.22 9.76 -10.13
CA VAL A 120 5.58 10.91 -9.49
C VAL A 120 5.42 12.01 -10.54
N ASP A 121 4.27 12.65 -10.58
CA ASP A 121 4.06 13.84 -11.42
C ASP A 121 3.83 15.03 -10.52
N TYR A 122 4.70 16.03 -10.57
CA TYR A 122 4.64 17.21 -9.72
C TYR A 122 3.85 18.36 -10.37
N ARG A 123 3.07 18.09 -11.42
CA ARG A 123 2.27 19.13 -12.08
C ARG A 123 1.29 19.74 -11.09
N THR A 124 1.26 21.05 -11.02
CA THR A 124 0.31 21.79 -10.19
C THR A 124 -1.04 21.88 -10.91
N ASN A 125 -2.15 21.56 -10.23
CA ASN A 125 -3.50 21.82 -10.78
C ASN A 125 -3.95 23.27 -10.45
N ARG A 126 -5.12 23.69 -10.95
CA ARG A 126 -5.69 25.04 -10.70
C ARG A 126 -5.92 25.40 -9.22
N GLN A 127 -5.69 24.47 -8.29
CA GLN A 127 -5.89 24.63 -6.85
C GLN A 127 -4.56 24.54 -6.08
N ASP A 128 -3.43 24.73 -6.76
CA ASP A 128 -2.07 24.59 -6.20
C ASP A 128 -1.76 23.21 -5.61
N LEU A 129 -2.56 22.19 -5.94
CA LEU A 129 -2.27 20.82 -5.52
C LEU A 129 -1.26 20.22 -6.49
N GLN A 130 -0.08 19.92 -5.95
CA GLN A 130 0.92 19.11 -6.63
C GLN A 130 0.31 17.75 -6.99
N GLN A 131 0.44 17.35 -8.26
CA GLN A 131 0.07 16.00 -8.66
C GLN A 131 0.90 14.99 -7.86
N GLY A 132 0.32 13.80 -7.70
CA GLY A 132 0.76 12.83 -6.72
C GLY A 132 1.62 11.72 -7.32
N LEU A 133 1.76 10.66 -6.53
CA LEU A 133 2.24 9.38 -7.03
C LEU A 133 1.27 8.89 -8.11
N ILE A 134 1.79 8.60 -9.31
CA ILE A 134 1.02 8.00 -10.40
C ILE A 134 0.97 6.48 -10.22
N THR A 135 2.12 5.86 -10.00
CA THR A 135 2.25 4.41 -9.86
C THR A 135 3.60 4.03 -9.25
N ALA A 136 3.70 2.82 -8.72
CA ALA A 136 4.96 2.19 -8.35
C ALA A 136 4.86 0.68 -8.58
N TYR A 137 5.91 0.07 -9.11
CA TYR A 137 5.94 -1.35 -9.47
C TYR A 137 7.37 -1.88 -9.57
N CYS A 138 7.49 -3.21 -9.57
CA CYS A 138 8.76 -3.90 -9.68
C CYS A 138 9.07 -4.20 -11.15
N LEU A 139 10.24 -3.77 -11.63
CA LEU A 139 10.66 -4.01 -13.03
C LEU A 139 10.91 -5.50 -13.29
N GLY A 140 10.43 -5.98 -14.42
CA GLY A 140 10.64 -7.36 -14.90
C GLY A 140 9.78 -8.42 -14.22
N VAL A 141 8.78 -8.01 -13.41
CA VAL A 141 7.83 -8.93 -12.76
C VAL A 141 6.44 -8.28 -12.73
N ASP A 142 5.38 -9.09 -12.83
CA ASP A 142 4.00 -8.56 -12.80
C ASP A 142 3.60 -8.08 -11.40
N ARG A 143 3.96 -8.88 -10.38
CA ARG A 143 3.71 -8.60 -8.96
C ARG A 143 5.03 -8.51 -8.22
N CYS A 144 5.18 -7.46 -7.39
CA CYS A 144 6.31 -7.36 -6.49
C CYS A 144 6.35 -8.58 -5.55
N PRO A 145 7.52 -9.21 -5.35
CA PRO A 145 7.66 -10.28 -4.39
C PRO A 145 7.31 -9.83 -2.96
N ASP A 146 6.70 -10.69 -2.15
CA ASP A 146 6.22 -10.33 -0.80
C ASP A 146 7.30 -9.78 0.13
N TRP A 147 8.56 -10.18 -0.08
CA TRP A 147 9.68 -9.69 0.72
C TRP A 147 9.94 -8.19 0.51
N VAL A 148 9.47 -7.59 -0.60
CA VAL A 148 9.50 -6.14 -0.83
C VAL A 148 8.59 -5.40 0.14
N ASN A 149 7.47 -6.01 0.52
CA ASN A 149 6.49 -5.41 1.45
C ASN A 149 6.92 -5.45 2.92
N ARG A 150 8.05 -6.11 3.21
CA ARG A 150 8.58 -6.26 4.56
C ARG A 150 9.93 -5.56 4.62
N PRO A 151 9.97 -4.22 4.54
CA PRO A 151 11.21 -3.51 4.77
C PRO A 151 11.75 -3.95 6.12
N ARG A 152 12.99 -4.45 6.15
CA ARG A 152 13.71 -4.51 7.40
C ARG A 152 13.95 -3.06 7.79
N VAL A 153 13.00 -2.47 8.52
CA VAL A 153 13.28 -1.27 9.30
C VAL A 153 14.46 -1.68 10.15
N ARG A 154 15.61 -1.04 9.92
CA ARG A 154 16.71 -1.06 10.87
C ARG A 154 16.06 -0.45 12.10
N SER A 155 15.59 -1.28 13.03
CA SER A 155 15.24 -0.80 14.35
C SER A 155 16.50 -0.09 14.80
N SER A 156 16.45 1.23 14.87
CA SER A 156 17.34 2.01 15.72
C SER A 156 17.10 1.48 17.12
N GLY A 157 17.72 0.34 17.42
CA GLY A 157 17.73 -0.21 18.75
C GLY A 157 18.38 0.85 19.61
N GLY A 158 17.66 1.27 20.65
CA GLY A 158 18.26 1.92 21.80
C GLY A 158 19.49 1.11 22.20
N GLY A 159 20.65 1.70 21.94
CA GLY A 159 21.95 1.22 22.35
C GLY A 159 22.70 2.46 22.75
N ALA A 160 22.56 2.84 24.01
CA ALA A 160 23.55 3.67 24.68
C ALA A 160 24.92 3.03 24.46
N GLY A 161 25.89 3.78 23.95
CA GLY A 161 27.26 3.28 23.80
C GLY A 161 28.04 3.94 22.67
N GLY A 162 28.73 5.03 23.02
CA GLY A 162 30.15 5.25 22.71
C GLY A 162 30.62 5.30 21.26
N GLY A 163 31.19 6.46 20.90
CA GLY A 163 32.56 6.48 20.35
C GLY A 163 32.72 6.77 18.85
N GLY A 164 33.49 7.82 18.56
CA GLY A 164 34.19 8.07 17.29
C GLY A 164 33.35 8.86 16.27
N GLY A 165 33.63 10.13 15.94
CA GLY A 165 34.88 10.87 16.04
C GLY A 165 35.84 10.50 14.92
N GLY A 166 35.80 11.27 13.82
CA GLY A 166 36.73 11.22 12.69
C GLY A 166 36.20 10.44 11.48
N GLY A 167 36.23 10.92 10.24
CA GLY A 167 36.74 12.16 9.68
C GLY A 167 36.53 12.10 8.17
N TRP A 168 36.10 13.22 7.60
CA TRP A 168 36.75 13.82 6.43
C TRP A 168 37.21 15.20 6.90
#